data_AF-A0A229P0T2-F1
#
_entry.id   AF-A0A229P0T2-F1
#
_cell.length_a   1.000
_cell.length_b   1.000
_cell.length_c   1.000
_cell.angle_alpha   90.00
_cell.angle_beta   90.00
_cell.angle_gamma   90.00
#
_symmetry.space_group_name_H-M   'P 1'
#
loop_
_entity.id
_entity.type
_entity.pdbx_description
1 polymer ?
#
loop_
_entity_poly.entity_id
_entity_poly.type
_entity_poly.pdbx_seq_one_letter_code
_entity_poly.pdbx_strand_id
1 'polypeptide(L)'
;MRIGCGRVERPCSIGYLSEAAGADLAHSSNFDYLIRAAGAQLAHSSNFDYLIRAVGSDLAHSSSFDYLIRAAGADLAHSSNFDYLIRAVGSDLAHSSNFDYLIRAAGADLAHSSNFDYLIRAAGADLAPSSNFDFLLGAAGADLAHLSSFDYLLGAEGADLAHLSSFDYLRSKKRHPLVIFR
;
A
#
# COMPACT_ATOMS: atom_id res chain seq x y z
N MET A 1 27.55 4.98 -5.29
CA MET A 1 27.70 6.10 -6.23
C MET A 1 26.63 7.11 -5.89
N ARG A 2 26.97 8.22 -5.19
CA ARG A 2 25.98 9.27 -4.86
C ARG A 2 25.88 10.21 -6.05
N ILE A 3 24.68 10.40 -6.60
CA ILE A 3 24.42 11.39 -7.63
C ILE A 3 23.50 12.42 -7.00
N GLY A 4 24.04 13.60 -6.73
CA GLY A 4 23.28 14.77 -6.31
C GLY A 4 22.80 15.59 -7.52
N CYS A 5 21.60 16.15 -7.36
CA CYS A 5 20.90 17.17 -8.12
C CYS A 5 21.21 17.31 -9.63
N GLY A 6 20.40 16.59 -10.40
CA GLY A 6 20.20 16.73 -11.84
C GLY A 6 19.17 15.68 -12.25
N ARG A 7 18.21 16.02 -13.12
CA ARG A 7 17.27 15.04 -13.69
C ARG A 7 18.09 14.03 -14.49
N VAL A 8 18.38 12.88 -13.90
CA VAL A 8 19.18 11.83 -14.52
C VAL A 8 18.25 10.72 -15.01
N GLU A 9 17.93 10.73 -16.30
CA GLU A 9 17.24 9.62 -16.93
C GLU A 9 18.29 8.55 -17.32
N ARG A 10 18.24 7.36 -16.69
CA ARG A 10 19.07 6.21 -17.08
C ARG A 10 18.20 4.96 -17.25
N PRO A 11 18.12 4.39 -18.46
CA PRO A 11 17.66 3.03 -18.65
C PRO A 11 18.80 2.03 -18.36
N CYS A 12 18.59 1.12 -17.39
CA CYS A 12 19.56 0.10 -16.99
C CYS A 12 18.93 -1.30 -17.06
N SER A 13 19.66 -2.33 -17.52
CA SER A 13 19.11 -3.70 -17.58
C SER A 13 19.05 -4.41 -16.22
N ILE A 14 19.90 -4.03 -15.26
CA ILE A 14 19.85 -4.50 -13.88
C ILE A 14 20.37 -3.37 -12.98
N GLY A 15 19.66 -3.06 -11.90
CA GLY A 15 20.06 -2.14 -10.86
C GLY A 15 20.13 -2.86 -9.51
N TYR A 16 21.21 -2.64 -8.78
CA TYR A 16 21.32 -3.17 -7.41
C TYR A 16 20.73 -2.19 -6.39
N LEU A 17 20.74 -0.89 -6.70
CA LEU A 17 20.38 0.19 -5.79
C LEU A 17 20.04 1.46 -6.59
N SER A 18 18.80 1.91 -6.43
CA SER A 18 18.29 3.18 -6.94
C SER A 18 17.97 4.07 -5.73
N GLU A 19 18.73 5.15 -5.53
CA GLU A 19 18.59 6.04 -4.37
C GLU A 19 18.32 7.49 -4.77
N ALA A 20 17.28 8.09 -4.17
CA ALA A 20 16.93 9.50 -4.26
C ALA A 20 16.94 10.11 -2.84
N ALA A 21 17.65 11.23 -2.66
CA ALA A 21 17.67 11.96 -1.40
C ALA A 21 17.71 13.47 -1.66
N GLY A 22 16.67 14.20 -1.24
CA GLY A 22 16.58 15.66 -1.42
C GLY A 22 16.60 16.13 -2.87
N ALA A 23 16.23 15.27 -3.83
CA ALA A 23 16.32 15.56 -5.25
C ALA A 23 15.21 14.85 -6.03
N ASP A 24 14.88 15.39 -7.20
CA ASP A 24 13.91 14.81 -8.12
C ASP A 24 14.62 13.89 -9.11
N LEU A 25 14.18 12.64 -9.18
CA LEU A 25 14.77 11.62 -10.05
C LEU A 25 13.69 10.89 -10.86
N ALA A 26 14.06 10.50 -12.08
CA ALA A 26 13.28 9.62 -12.93
C ALA A 26 14.16 8.45 -13.38
N HIS A 27 13.75 7.22 -13.10
CA HIS A 27 14.56 6.04 -13.39
C HIS A 27 13.73 4.92 -14.02
N SER A 28 14.30 4.18 -14.99
CA SER A 28 13.70 2.97 -15.51
C SER A 28 14.70 1.81 -15.55
N SER A 29 14.28 0.63 -15.16
CA SER A 29 15.09 -0.57 -15.26
C SER A 29 14.27 -1.80 -15.65
N ASN A 30 14.92 -2.95 -15.90
CA ASN A 30 14.18 -4.22 -15.95
C ASN A 30 14.09 -4.89 -14.58
N PHE A 31 15.10 -4.71 -13.73
CA PHE A 31 15.24 -5.39 -12.45
C PHE A 31 15.92 -4.45 -11.47
N ASP A 32 15.29 -4.20 -10.33
CA ASP A 32 15.92 -3.54 -9.20
C ASP A 32 15.84 -4.39 -7.93
N TYR A 33 16.98 -4.51 -7.24
CA TYR A 33 17.01 -5.15 -5.92
C TYR A 33 16.54 -4.21 -4.81
N LEU A 34 16.73 -2.91 -4.96
CA LEU A 34 16.43 -1.93 -3.92
C LEU A 34 16.21 -0.53 -4.47
N ILE A 35 15.05 0.04 -4.19
CA ILE A 35 14.73 1.45 -4.42
C ILE A 35 14.56 2.15 -3.07
N ARG A 36 15.23 3.29 -2.89
CA ARG A 36 15.13 4.12 -1.69
C ARG A 36 14.92 5.58 -2.03
N ALA A 37 13.85 6.16 -1.49
CA ALA A 37 13.58 7.58 -1.53
C ALA A 37 13.51 8.14 -0.10
N ALA A 38 14.21 9.24 0.15
CA ALA A 38 14.16 9.94 1.44
C ALA A 38 14.13 11.46 1.24
N GLY A 39 13.06 12.14 1.63
CA GLY A 39 12.95 13.59 1.42
C GLY A 39 13.03 14.00 -0.05
N ALA A 40 12.60 13.12 -0.95
CA ALA A 40 12.84 13.19 -2.38
C ALA A 40 11.56 12.89 -3.17
N GLN A 41 11.47 13.44 -4.38
CA GLN A 41 10.48 13.03 -5.38
C GLN A 41 11.11 12.03 -6.35
N LEU A 42 10.53 10.85 -6.50
CA LEU A 42 11.04 9.81 -7.37
C LEU A 42 9.93 9.28 -8.28
N ALA A 43 10.18 9.27 -9.57
CA ALA A 43 9.37 8.55 -10.55
C ALA A 43 10.15 7.33 -11.03
N HIS A 44 9.59 6.14 -10.88
CA HIS A 44 10.29 4.91 -11.19
C HIS A 44 9.41 3.88 -11.90
N SER A 45 10.01 3.16 -12.85
CA SER A 45 9.38 2.04 -13.52
C SER A 45 10.36 0.88 -13.66
N SER A 46 9.90 -0.32 -13.34
CA SER A 46 10.66 -1.56 -13.49
C SER A 46 9.76 -2.70 -14.01
N ASN A 47 10.34 -3.88 -14.31
CA ASN A 47 9.54 -5.10 -14.35
C ASN A 47 9.49 -5.79 -12.99
N PHE A 48 10.61 -5.81 -12.26
CA PHE A 48 10.76 -6.53 -11.00
C PHE A 48 11.51 -5.69 -9.97
N ASP A 49 10.86 -5.47 -8.83
CA ASP A 49 11.48 -4.85 -7.67
C ASP A 49 11.42 -5.77 -6.46
N TYR A 50 12.57 -5.93 -5.82
CA TYR A 50 12.62 -6.74 -4.61
C TYR A 50 12.26 -5.94 -3.34
N LEU A 51 12.64 -4.66 -3.29
CA LEU A 51 12.38 -3.82 -2.12
C LEU A 51 12.27 -2.35 -2.50
N ILE A 52 11.15 -1.75 -2.15
CA ILE A 52 10.88 -0.32 -2.27
C ILE A 52 10.75 0.27 -0.87
N ARG A 53 11.48 1.35 -0.61
CA ARG A 53 11.41 2.09 0.66
C ARG A 53 11.32 3.59 0.44
N ALA A 54 10.21 4.19 0.85
CA ALA A 54 9.99 5.63 0.85
C ALA A 54 9.86 6.16 2.29
N VAL A 55 10.55 7.25 2.60
CA VAL A 55 10.45 7.92 3.91
C VAL A 55 10.41 9.43 3.70
N GLY A 56 9.34 10.11 4.13
CA GLY A 56 9.26 11.57 3.93
C GLY A 56 9.32 11.97 2.46
N SER A 57 8.78 11.14 1.57
CA SER A 57 9.07 11.18 0.13
C SER A 57 7.80 11.07 -0.68
N ASP A 58 7.83 11.66 -1.88
CA ASP A 58 6.79 11.46 -2.89
C ASP A 58 7.31 10.46 -3.92
N LEU A 59 6.67 9.31 -4.05
CA LEU A 59 7.10 8.26 -4.96
C LEU A 59 5.95 7.89 -5.91
N ALA A 60 6.21 7.98 -7.21
CA ALA A 60 5.37 7.40 -8.24
C ALA A 60 6.08 6.18 -8.81
N HIS A 61 5.51 5.00 -8.63
CA HIS A 61 6.15 3.74 -8.98
C HIS A 61 5.24 2.84 -9.82
N SER A 62 5.82 2.18 -10.80
CA SER A 62 5.13 1.15 -11.58
C SER A 62 6.03 -0.06 -11.83
N SER A 63 5.52 -1.26 -11.50
CA SER A 63 6.23 -2.51 -11.75
C SER A 63 5.31 -3.57 -12.35
N SER A 64 5.87 -4.72 -12.74
CA SER A 64 5.06 -5.94 -12.85
C SER A 64 5.02 -6.72 -11.54
N PHE A 65 6.12 -6.75 -10.78
CA PHE A 65 6.24 -7.51 -9.54
C PHE A 65 7.00 -6.72 -8.49
N ASP A 66 6.37 -6.53 -7.33
CA ASP A 66 7.03 -6.01 -6.15
C ASP A 66 6.97 -7.02 -5.00
N TYR A 67 8.13 -7.32 -4.44
CA TYR A 67 8.16 -8.25 -3.30
C TYR A 67 7.88 -7.55 -1.96
N LEU A 68 8.36 -6.31 -1.79
CA LEU A 68 8.18 -5.59 -0.53
C LEU A 68 8.17 -4.08 -0.73
N ILE A 69 7.08 -3.44 -0.30
CA ILE A 69 6.91 -1.99 -0.30
C ILE A 69 6.81 -1.50 1.14
N ARG A 70 7.60 -0.49 1.49
CA ARG A 70 7.58 0.17 2.80
C ARG A 70 7.53 1.68 2.66
N ALA A 71 6.43 2.27 3.12
CA ALA A 71 6.24 3.72 3.19
C ALA A 71 6.14 4.16 4.66
N ALA A 72 6.79 5.27 4.99
CA ALA A 72 6.66 5.91 6.30
C ALA A 72 6.70 7.43 6.18
N GLY A 73 5.65 8.14 6.60
CA GLY A 73 5.61 9.59 6.44
C GLY A 73 5.70 10.02 4.98
N ALA A 74 5.23 9.20 4.05
CA ALA A 74 5.49 9.31 2.62
C ALA A 74 4.21 9.20 1.81
N ASP A 75 4.18 9.88 0.67
CA ASP A 75 3.09 9.86 -0.30
C ASP A 75 3.51 8.95 -1.46
N LEU A 76 2.76 7.87 -1.66
CA LEU A 76 3.11 6.85 -2.64
C LEU A 76 1.94 6.59 -3.59
N ALA A 77 2.19 6.77 -4.88
CA ALA A 77 1.32 6.30 -5.95
C ALA A 77 1.97 5.08 -6.60
N HIS A 78 1.36 3.92 -6.45
CA HIS A 78 1.96 2.64 -6.84
C HIS A 78 1.02 1.84 -7.72
N SER A 79 1.57 1.24 -8.77
CA SER A 79 0.86 0.30 -9.63
C SER A 79 1.72 -0.92 -9.91
N SER A 80 1.17 -2.12 -9.68
CA SER A 80 1.83 -3.38 -10.00
C SER A 80 0.86 -4.38 -10.64
N ASN A 81 1.37 -5.52 -11.10
CA ASN A 81 0.50 -6.70 -11.26
C ASN A 81 0.45 -7.53 -9.98
N PHE A 82 1.57 -7.66 -9.27
CA PHE A 82 1.68 -8.49 -8.08
C PHE A 82 2.47 -7.79 -6.98
N ASP A 83 1.86 -7.62 -5.81
CA ASP A 83 2.55 -7.21 -4.60
C ASP A 83 2.48 -8.30 -3.53
N TYR A 84 3.63 -8.66 -3.00
CA TYR A 84 3.67 -9.67 -1.95
C TYR A 84 3.45 -9.07 -0.55
N LEU A 85 4.04 -7.90 -0.28
CA LEU A 85 3.91 -7.26 1.03
C LEU A 85 3.99 -5.74 0.93
N ILE A 86 2.93 -5.09 1.40
CA ILE A 86 2.83 -3.63 1.50
C ILE A 86 2.72 -3.23 2.96
N ARG A 87 3.54 -2.26 3.37
CA ARG A 87 3.48 -1.67 4.71
C ARG A 87 3.54 -0.15 4.65
N ALA A 88 2.50 0.49 5.14
CA ALA A 88 2.40 1.94 5.27
C ALA A 88 2.24 2.34 6.74
N VAL A 89 2.94 3.41 7.16
CA VAL A 89 2.82 3.98 8.51
C VAL A 89 2.85 5.50 8.41
N GLY A 90 1.81 6.20 8.86
CA GLY A 90 1.80 7.67 8.76
C GLY A 90 1.91 8.14 7.32
N SER A 91 1.32 7.43 6.37
CA SER A 91 1.59 7.58 4.93
C SER A 91 0.28 7.66 4.17
N ASP A 92 0.31 8.38 3.06
CA ASP A 92 -0.79 8.42 2.10
C ASP A 92 -0.42 7.52 0.92
N LEU A 93 -1.21 6.48 0.70
CA LEU A 93 -0.93 5.46 -0.32
C LEU A 93 -2.12 5.33 -1.26
N ALA A 94 -1.88 5.61 -2.54
CA ALA A 94 -2.75 5.25 -3.64
C ALA A 94 -2.15 4.03 -4.34
N HIS A 95 -2.78 2.86 -4.15
CA HIS A 95 -2.26 1.59 -4.61
C HIS A 95 -3.23 0.90 -5.56
N SER A 96 -2.70 0.30 -6.63
CA SER A 96 -3.45 -0.54 -7.55
C SER A 96 -2.64 -1.76 -7.94
N SER A 97 -3.23 -2.94 -7.80
CA SER A 97 -2.61 -4.20 -8.25
C SER A 97 -3.63 -5.17 -8.84
N ASN A 98 -3.17 -6.28 -9.42
CA ASN A 98 -4.07 -7.41 -9.67
C ASN A 98 -4.14 -8.33 -8.45
N PHE A 99 -3.03 -8.52 -7.75
CA PHE A 99 -2.92 -9.44 -6.63
C PHE A 99 -2.08 -8.85 -5.50
N ASP A 100 -2.70 -8.70 -4.33
CA ASP A 100 -1.97 -8.39 -3.10
C ASP A 100 -2.07 -9.52 -2.10
N TYR A 101 -0.91 -9.93 -1.60
CA TYR A 101 -0.86 -11.00 -0.61
C TYR A 101 -1.02 -10.49 0.82
N LEU A 102 -0.42 -9.34 1.14
CA LEU A 102 -0.48 -8.77 2.48
C LEU A 102 -0.33 -7.26 2.46
N ILE A 103 -1.36 -6.56 2.94
CA ILE A 103 -1.35 -5.12 3.15
C ILE A 103 -1.46 -4.81 4.64
N ARG A 104 -0.58 -3.93 5.13
CA ARG A 104 -0.61 -3.42 6.50
C ARG A 104 -0.51 -1.91 6.54
N ALA A 105 -1.53 -1.27 7.11
CA ALA A 105 -1.59 0.17 7.30
C ALA A 105 -1.70 0.50 8.80
N ALA A 106 -1.01 1.54 9.25
CA ALA A 106 -1.15 2.05 10.62
C ALA A 106 -1.03 3.57 10.64
N GLY A 107 -2.03 4.28 11.15
CA GLY A 107 -1.99 5.76 11.13
C GLY A 107 -1.87 6.33 9.72
N ALA A 108 -2.43 5.66 8.71
CA ALA A 108 -2.15 5.90 7.30
C ALA A 108 -3.45 6.00 6.51
N ASP A 109 -3.44 6.77 5.43
CA ASP A 109 -4.57 6.87 4.51
C ASP A 109 -4.26 5.99 3.30
N LEU A 110 -5.12 5.01 3.03
CA LEU A 110 -4.90 4.04 1.96
C LEU A 110 -6.12 3.95 1.06
N ALA A 111 -5.96 4.44 -0.17
CA ALA A 111 -6.85 4.14 -1.28
C ALA A 111 -6.26 2.95 -2.05
N HIS A 112 -6.98 1.83 -2.06
CA HIS A 112 -6.48 0.58 -2.59
C HIS A 112 -7.47 -0.04 -3.58
N SER A 113 -6.97 -0.59 -4.68
CA SER A 113 -7.79 -1.31 -5.65
C SER A 113 -7.08 -2.57 -6.12
N SER A 114 -7.72 -3.73 -5.98
CA SER A 114 -7.19 -4.97 -6.55
C SER A 114 -8.23 -5.92 -7.13
N ASN A 115 -7.79 -6.99 -7.80
CA ASN A 115 -8.68 -8.11 -8.07
C ASN A 115 -8.74 -9.10 -6.89
N PHE A 116 -7.63 -9.29 -6.18
CA PHE A 116 -7.53 -10.27 -5.11
C PHE A 116 -6.66 -9.74 -3.98
N ASP A 117 -7.25 -9.62 -2.80
CA ASP A 117 -6.52 -9.37 -1.56
C ASP A 117 -6.63 -10.56 -0.62
N TYR A 118 -5.48 -11.11 -0.24
CA TYR A 118 -5.46 -12.22 0.71
C TYR A 118 -5.58 -11.77 2.16
N LEU A 119 -4.93 -10.66 2.51
CA LEU A 119 -4.92 -10.17 3.88
C LEU A 119 -4.70 -8.66 3.94
N ILE A 120 -5.69 -7.93 4.43
CA ILE A 120 -5.59 -6.51 4.76
C ILE A 120 -5.73 -6.33 6.26
N ARG A 121 -4.78 -5.59 6.86
CA ARG A 121 -4.85 -5.17 8.26
C ARG A 121 -4.61 -3.67 8.42
N ALA A 122 -5.53 -3.01 9.10
CA ALA A 122 -5.40 -1.61 9.49
C ALA A 122 -5.57 -1.39 10.99
N ALA A 123 -4.84 -0.41 11.50
CA ALA A 123 -5.01 0.11 12.84
C ALA A 123 -4.91 1.64 12.84
N GLY A 124 -5.95 2.34 13.29
CA GLY A 124 -5.95 3.80 13.33
C GLY A 124 -5.71 4.45 11.97
N ALA A 125 -6.25 3.86 10.89
CA ALA A 125 -5.93 4.21 9.52
C ALA A 125 -7.24 4.40 8.73
N ASP A 126 -7.27 5.33 7.78
CA ASP A 126 -8.43 5.55 6.93
C ASP A 126 -8.26 4.73 5.65
N LEU A 127 -9.18 3.80 5.44
CA LEU A 127 -9.08 2.78 4.41
C LEU A 127 -10.22 2.91 3.40
N ALA A 128 -9.87 3.00 2.12
CA ALA A 128 -10.80 2.89 0.99
C ALA A 128 -10.39 1.77 0.00
N PRO A 129 -10.34 0.48 0.44
CA PRO A 129 -10.09 -0.66 -0.44
C PRO A 129 -11.29 -1.02 -1.31
N SER A 130 -11.02 -1.38 -2.56
CA SER A 130 -11.99 -1.94 -3.48
C SER A 130 -11.43 -3.18 -4.19
N SER A 131 -12.05 -4.34 -3.99
CA SER A 131 -11.50 -5.60 -4.48
C SER A 131 -12.56 -6.58 -4.98
N ASN A 132 -12.23 -7.45 -5.94
CA ASN A 132 -13.20 -8.49 -6.32
C ASN A 132 -13.31 -9.57 -5.23
N PHE A 133 -12.18 -9.96 -4.63
CA PHE A 133 -12.13 -10.99 -3.61
C PHE A 133 -11.23 -10.59 -2.45
N ASP A 134 -11.82 -10.56 -1.26
CA ASP A 134 -11.13 -10.31 -0.01
C ASP A 134 -11.22 -11.55 0.88
N PHE A 135 -10.06 -12.15 1.17
CA PHE A 135 -10.03 -13.34 2.00
C PHE A 135 -10.08 -13.02 3.49
N LEU A 136 -9.33 -12.00 3.93
CA LEU A 136 -9.30 -11.58 5.33
C LEU A 136 -9.09 -10.08 5.44
N LEU A 137 -10.10 -9.37 5.93
CA LEU A 137 -10.03 -7.95 6.22
C LEU A 137 -10.20 -7.69 7.72
N GLY A 138 -9.23 -6.99 8.30
CA GLY A 138 -9.20 -6.62 9.71
C GLY A 138 -8.92 -5.13 9.90
N ALA A 139 -9.85 -4.41 10.53
CA ALA A 139 -9.66 -3.00 10.89
C ALA A 139 -9.87 -2.77 12.40
N ALA A 140 -9.00 -1.97 13.03
CA ALA A 140 -9.13 -1.61 14.43
C ALA A 140 -8.97 -0.10 14.62
N GLY A 141 -9.93 0.55 15.27
CA GLY A 141 -9.86 1.99 15.57
C GLY A 141 -9.72 2.87 14.32
N ALA A 142 -10.27 2.44 13.19
CA ALA A 142 -10.00 2.92 11.84
C ALA A 142 -11.30 3.24 11.11
N ASP A 143 -11.31 4.19 10.19
CA ASP A 143 -12.46 4.39 9.30
C ASP A 143 -12.26 3.55 8.03
N LEU A 144 -13.25 2.71 7.69
CA LEU A 144 -13.15 1.79 6.58
C LEU A 144 -14.36 1.92 5.65
N ALA A 145 -14.09 2.39 4.43
CA ALA A 145 -15.00 2.38 3.29
C ALA A 145 -14.62 1.25 2.33
N HIS A 146 -15.22 0.09 2.49
CA HIS A 146 -14.88 -1.13 1.77
C HIS A 146 -15.92 -1.49 0.71
N LEU A 147 -15.44 -1.82 -0.49
CA LEU A 147 -16.26 -2.30 -1.60
C LEU A 147 -15.71 -3.63 -2.10
N SER A 148 -16.56 -4.66 -2.16
CA SER A 148 -16.12 -5.93 -2.75
C SER A 148 -17.21 -6.74 -3.44
N SER A 149 -16.79 -7.74 -4.22
CA SER A 149 -17.73 -8.78 -4.67
C SER A 149 -17.87 -9.89 -3.64
N PHE A 150 -16.77 -10.35 -3.05
CA PHE A 150 -16.76 -11.47 -2.11
C PHE A 150 -15.83 -11.25 -0.92
N ASP A 151 -16.40 -11.36 0.28
CA ASP A 151 -15.64 -11.35 1.53
C ASP A 151 -15.73 -12.69 2.24
N TYR A 152 -14.59 -13.29 2.52
CA TYR A 152 -14.54 -14.51 3.33
C TYR A 152 -14.62 -14.21 4.83
N LEU A 153 -13.81 -13.27 5.32
CA LEU A 153 -13.70 -12.96 6.74
C LEU A 153 -13.50 -11.46 6.96
N LEU A 154 -14.53 -10.82 7.49
CA LEU A 154 -14.52 -9.41 7.84
C LEU A 154 -14.58 -9.22 9.36
N GLY A 155 -13.56 -8.55 9.90
CA GLY A 155 -13.44 -8.19 11.31
C GLY A 155 -13.15 -6.71 11.49
N ALA A 156 -13.93 -6.05 12.34
CA ALA A 156 -13.74 -4.64 12.62
C ALA A 156 -14.09 -4.32 14.07
N GLU A 157 -13.16 -3.66 14.76
CA GLU A 157 -13.24 -3.33 16.18
C GLU A 157 -13.00 -1.84 16.39
N GLY A 158 -13.95 -1.15 17.03
CA GLY A 158 -13.81 0.31 17.28
C GLY A 158 -13.66 1.15 16.02
N ALA A 159 -14.12 0.64 14.88
CA ALA A 159 -13.98 1.21 13.55
C ALA A 159 -15.35 1.64 13.01
N ASP A 160 -15.43 2.79 12.33
CA ASP A 160 -16.60 3.17 11.54
C ASP A 160 -16.50 2.49 10.16
N LEU A 161 -17.56 1.75 9.81
CA LEU A 161 -17.56 0.84 8.66
C LEU A 161 -18.68 1.19 7.69
N ALA A 162 -18.29 1.69 6.53
CA ALA A 162 -19.12 1.68 5.33
C ALA A 162 -18.68 0.49 4.48
N HIS A 163 -19.51 -0.55 4.41
CA HIS A 163 -19.16 -1.81 3.75
C HIS A 163 -20.27 -2.21 2.79
N LEU A 164 -19.89 -2.50 1.55
CA LEU A 164 -20.76 -3.04 0.51
C LEU A 164 -20.08 -4.25 -0.11
N SER A 165 -20.68 -5.42 0.08
CA SER A 165 -20.29 -6.65 -0.61
C SER A 165 -21.51 -7.29 -1.29
N SER A 166 -21.26 -8.04 -2.36
CA SER A 166 -22.28 -8.91 -2.94
C SER A 166 -22.45 -10.20 -2.14
N PHE A 167 -21.40 -10.64 -1.42
CA PHE A 167 -21.41 -11.87 -0.64
C PHE A 167 -20.45 -11.81 0.56
N ASP A 168 -20.96 -12.14 1.75
CA ASP A 168 -20.18 -12.26 2.99
C ASP A 168 -20.26 -13.68 3.55
N TYR A 169 -19.12 -14.33 3.78
CA TYR A 169 -19.08 -15.69 4.36
C TYR A 169 -19.09 -15.67 5.90
N LEU A 170 -18.29 -14.83 6.55
CA LEU A 170 -18.23 -14.72 8.01
C LEU A 170 -17.91 -13.30 8.48
N ARG A 171 -18.82 -12.72 9.28
CA ARG A 171 -18.65 -11.39 9.89
C ARG A 171 -18.56 -11.48 11.41
N SER A 172 -17.46 -11.00 11.99
CA SER A 172 -17.27 -10.93 13.45
C SER A 172 -17.41 -9.49 13.94
N LYS A 173 -18.43 -9.21 14.77
CA LYS A 173 -18.54 -7.94 15.51
C LYS A 173 -18.41 -8.20 17.01
N LYS A 174 -17.37 -7.67 17.65
CA LYS A 174 -17.35 -7.52 19.11
C LYS A 174 -17.94 -6.16 19.47
N ARG A 175 -19.11 -6.15 20.12
CA ARG A 175 -19.70 -4.94 20.72
C ARG A 175 -19.03 -4.68 22.07
N HIS A 176 -18.56 -3.45 22.30
CA HIS A 176 -18.37 -2.95 23.66
C HIS A 176 -19.74 -2.56 24.25
N PRO A 177 -19.96 -2.69 25.58
CA PRO A 177 -21.26 -2.48 26.19
C PRO A 177 -21.72 -1.01 26.08
N LEU A 178 -23.03 -0.82 25.83
CA LEU A 178 -23.70 0.48 25.91
C LEU A 178 -23.44 1.07 27.31
N VAL A 179 -22.72 2.18 27.39
CA VAL A 179 -22.80 3.07 28.55
C VAL A 179 -24.07 3.90 28.37
N ILE A 180 -25.16 3.45 28.99
CA ILE A 180 -26.36 4.28 29.17
C ILE A 180 -26.03 5.27 30.27
N PHE A 181 -25.80 6.54 29.91
CA PHE A 181 -25.86 7.61 30.90
C PHE A 181 -27.32 7.74 31.36
N ARG A 182 -27.56 7.44 32.64
CA ARG A 182 -28.83 7.68 33.32
C ARG A 182 -29.06 9.17 33.54
#